data_AF-A0A527Y2S1-F1
#
_entry.id   AF-A0A527Y2S1-F1
#
_cell.length_a   1.000
_cell.length_b   1.000
_cell.length_c   1.000
_cell.angle_alpha   90.00
_cell.angle_beta   90.00
_cell.angle_gamma   90.00
#
_symmetry.space_group_name_H-M   'P 1'
#
loop_
_entity.id
_entity.type
_entity.pdbx_description
1 polymer ?
#
loop_
_entity_poly.entity_id
_entity_poly.type
_entity_poly.pdbx_seq_one_letter_code
_entity_poly.pdbx_strand_id
1 'polypeptide(L)'
;IEPIDSVLPGNEERHIRFYVNAVADSAGGEGAEESAIVYAVETTEQKALEGQMAQSQKMQAVGQLAGGIAHDFNNVLTAIIMASDLLLTNHRPSDPSFPDIMNIKQNANRAASLVRQLLAFSRKQTLRPEVLNLTDVLADLRMLLARLVGNDIKLK
;
A
#
# COMPACT_ATOMS: atom_id res chain seq x y z
N ILE A 1 -4.78 -26.71 28.02
CA ILE A 1 -3.48 -26.04 27.79
C ILE A 1 -3.62 -25.26 26.50
N GLU A 2 -3.13 -24.01 26.43
CA GLU A 2 -3.18 -23.29 25.15
C GLU A 2 -2.29 -24.01 24.11
N PRO A 3 -2.73 -24.09 22.85
CA PRO A 3 -1.94 -24.72 21.81
C PRO A 3 -0.65 -23.94 21.54
N ILE A 4 0.42 -24.66 21.24
CA ILE A 4 1.74 -24.10 20.97
C ILE A 4 1.95 -24.04 19.45
N ASP A 5 2.14 -22.84 18.91
CA ASP A 5 2.50 -22.64 17.51
C ASP A 5 4.03 -22.80 17.34
N SER A 6 4.46 -23.55 16.33
CA SER A 6 5.86 -23.69 15.94
C SER A 6 5.99 -23.82 14.42
N VAL A 7 7.21 -23.67 13.92
CA VAL A 7 7.58 -24.05 12.55
C VAL A 7 8.23 -25.43 12.55
N LEU A 8 8.21 -26.09 11.40
CA LEU A 8 8.83 -27.39 11.19
C LEU A 8 10.37 -27.24 11.21
N PRO A 9 11.12 -28.04 11.99
CA PRO A 9 12.57 -28.03 11.95
C PRO A 9 13.08 -28.33 10.53
N GLY A 10 13.85 -27.41 9.94
CA GLY A 10 14.36 -27.51 8.56
C GLY A 10 13.42 -26.97 7.48
N ASN A 11 12.23 -26.46 7.83
CA ASN A 11 11.36 -25.73 6.90
C ASN A 11 10.53 -24.66 7.64
N GLU A 12 11.02 -23.43 7.62
CA GLU A 12 10.38 -22.26 8.26
C GLU A 12 9.04 -21.87 7.61
N GLU A 13 8.74 -22.34 6.40
CA GLU A 13 7.47 -22.05 5.71
C GLU A 13 6.33 -22.96 6.18
N ARG A 14 6.63 -24.09 6.85
CA ARG A 14 5.59 -25.01 7.34
C ARG A 14 5.27 -24.76 8.81
N HIS A 15 4.03 -24.36 9.06
CA HIS A 15 3.53 -24.05 10.40
C HIS A 15 2.79 -25.24 10.98
N ILE A 16 3.06 -25.55 12.26
CA ILE A 16 2.41 -26.61 13.01
C ILE A 16 1.91 -26.05 14.34
N ARG A 17 0.70 -26.43 14.68
CA ARG A 17 0.10 -26.17 15.99
C ARG A 17 0.04 -27.46 16.79
N PHE A 18 0.65 -27.44 17.97
CA PHE A 18 0.63 -28.55 18.92
C PHE A 18 -0.46 -28.34 19.96
N TYR A 19 -1.22 -29.39 20.21
CA TYR A 19 -2.23 -29.44 21.26
C TYR A 19 -1.82 -30.49 22.27
N VAL A 20 -1.89 -30.14 23.55
CA VAL A 20 -1.55 -31.03 24.67
C VAL A 20 -2.75 -31.10 25.61
N ASN A 21 -3.30 -32.29 25.78
CA ASN A 21 -4.36 -32.56 26.74
C ASN A 21 -3.90 -33.61 27.73
N ALA A 22 -4.00 -33.29 29.03
CA ALA A 22 -3.76 -34.25 30.08
C ALA A 22 -4.85 -35.33 30.04
N VAL A 23 -4.45 -36.59 30.17
CA VAL A 23 -5.37 -37.72 30.35
C VAL A 23 -5.49 -37.93 31.85
N ALA A 24 -6.63 -37.52 32.41
CA ALA A 24 -6.94 -37.85 33.80
C ALA A 24 -7.29 -39.33 33.88
N ASP A 25 -6.46 -40.11 34.55
CA ASP A 25 -6.79 -41.49 34.87
C ASP A 25 -7.92 -41.51 35.89
N SER A 26 -9.06 -42.12 35.53
CA SER A 26 -10.22 -42.23 36.42
C SER A 26 -10.12 -43.41 37.38
N ALA A 27 -9.06 -44.21 37.29
CA ALA A 27 -8.73 -45.25 38.26
C ALA A 27 -7.72 -44.72 39.29
N GLY A 28 -8.21 -44.30 40.46
CA GLY A 28 -7.40 -43.80 41.58
C GLY A 28 -6.54 -44.88 42.26
N GLY A 29 -5.58 -45.46 41.53
CA GLY A 29 -4.54 -46.33 42.06
C GLY A 29 -3.21 -45.60 42.19
N GLU A 30 -2.50 -45.84 43.30
CA GLU A 30 -1.12 -45.41 43.54
C GLU A 30 -0.21 -45.93 42.41
N GLY A 31 -0.04 -45.14 41.35
CA GLY A 31 0.66 -45.56 40.13
C GLY A 31 0.16 -44.92 38.83
N ALA A 32 -0.82 -44.01 38.87
CA ALA A 32 -1.30 -43.31 37.67
C ALA A 32 -0.14 -42.61 36.93
N GLU A 33 0.27 -43.16 35.78
CA GLU A 33 1.23 -42.52 34.89
C GLU A 33 0.62 -41.20 34.39
N GLU A 34 1.27 -40.08 34.67
CA GLU A 34 0.92 -38.80 34.08
C GLU A 34 1.03 -38.90 32.55
N SER A 35 -0.11 -39.16 31.92
CA SER A 35 -0.21 -39.36 30.48
C SER A 35 -0.78 -38.10 29.84
N ALA A 36 -0.19 -37.68 28.73
CA ALA A 36 -0.69 -36.58 27.92
C ALA A 36 -0.88 -37.03 26.48
N ILE A 37 -2.02 -36.65 25.89
CA ILE A 37 -2.23 -36.77 24.46
C ILE A 37 -1.67 -35.52 23.80
N VAL A 38 -0.70 -35.72 22.91
CA VAL A 38 -0.14 -34.67 22.05
C VAL A 38 -0.57 -34.95 20.62
N TYR A 39 -1.20 -33.97 19.97
CA TYR A 39 -1.45 -34.03 18.53
C TYR A 39 -1.00 -32.72 17.86
N ALA A 40 -0.62 -32.84 16.59
CA ALA A 40 -0.10 -31.76 15.78
C ALA A 40 -1.00 -31.55 14.56
N VAL A 41 -1.31 -30.30 14.25
CA VAL A 41 -2.07 -29.90 13.06
C VAL A 41 -1.21 -28.96 12.24
N GLU A 42 -1.06 -29.23 10.95
CA GLU A 42 -0.43 -28.30 10.03
C GLU A 42 -1.35 -27.10 9.78
N THR A 43 -0.84 -25.89 10.01
CA THR A 43 -1.58 -24.62 9.88
C THR A 43 -0.98 -23.70 8.82
N THR A 44 -0.10 -24.23 7.95
CA THR A 44 0.59 -23.48 6.89
C THR A 44 -0.39 -22.70 6.00
N GLU A 45 -1.39 -23.38 5.43
CA GLU A 45 -2.36 -22.76 4.54
C GLU A 45 -3.22 -21.73 5.27
N GLN A 46 -3.60 -22.01 6.53
CA GLN A 46 -4.33 -21.08 7.37
C GLN A 46 -3.51 -19.80 7.63
N LYS A 47 -2.24 -19.92 8.03
CA LYS A 47 -1.35 -18.75 8.27
C LYS A 47 -1.11 -17.96 6.99
N ALA A 48 -0.98 -18.64 5.85
CA ALA A 48 -0.84 -17.98 4.55
C ALA A 48 -2.11 -17.16 4.20
N LEU A 49 -3.30 -17.74 4.39
CA LEU A 49 -4.57 -17.05 4.18
C LEU A 49 -4.77 -15.88 5.15
N GLU A 50 -4.48 -16.06 6.45
CA GLU A 50 -4.49 -15.00 7.45
C GLU A 50 -3.56 -13.84 7.06
N GLY A 51 -2.36 -14.16 6.59
CA GLY A 51 -1.39 -13.18 6.07
C GLY A 51 -1.91 -12.43 4.84
N GLN A 52 -2.51 -13.13 3.88
CA GLN A 52 -3.14 -12.52 2.70
C GLN A 52 -4.32 -11.62 3.08
N MET A 53 -5.15 -12.05 4.03
CA MET A 53 -6.27 -11.26 4.54
C MET A 53 -5.78 -10.00 5.25
N ALA A 54 -4.77 -10.11 6.12
CA ALA A 54 -4.17 -8.96 6.81
C ALA A 54 -3.56 -7.97 5.81
N GLN A 55 -2.87 -8.45 4.77
CA GLN A 55 -2.32 -7.61 3.73
C GLN A 55 -3.42 -6.94 2.89
N SER A 56 -4.50 -7.66 2.57
CA SER A 56 -5.65 -7.09 1.84
C SER A 56 -6.37 -6.02 2.66
N GLN A 57 -6.53 -6.21 3.97
CA GLN A 57 -7.11 -5.20 4.87
C GLN A 57 -6.24 -3.95 4.95
N LYS A 58 -4.91 -4.09 5.08
CA LYS A 58 -3.98 -2.95 5.01
C LYS A 58 -4.15 -2.18 3.70
N MET A 59 -4.20 -2.89 2.57
CA MET A 59 -4.37 -2.26 1.27
C MET A 59 -5.72 -1.56 1.12
N GLN A 60 -6.80 -2.13 1.68
CA GLN A 60 -8.12 -1.50 1.69
C GLN A 60 -8.14 -0.20 2.50
N ALA A 61 -7.51 -0.17 3.67
CA ALA A 61 -7.38 1.02 4.49
C ALA A 61 -6.59 2.13 3.78
N VAL A 62 -5.46 1.77 3.15
CA VAL A 62 -4.67 2.68 2.29
C VAL A 62 -5.51 3.18 1.10
N GLY A 63 -6.28 2.27 0.48
CA GLY A 63 -7.30 2.52 -0.54
C GLY A 63 -8.26 3.67 -0.20
N GLN A 64 -8.89 3.54 0.96
CA GLN A 64 -9.92 4.46 1.43
C GLN A 64 -9.33 5.83 1.81
N LEU A 65 -8.18 5.84 2.51
CA LEU A 65 -7.49 7.08 2.88
C LEU A 65 -6.99 7.86 1.66
N ALA A 66 -6.31 7.19 0.73
CA ALA A 66 -5.81 7.83 -0.48
C ALA A 66 -6.96 8.29 -1.40
N GLY A 67 -8.07 7.55 -1.44
CA GLY A 67 -9.30 7.96 -2.14
C GLY A 67 -9.83 9.32 -1.69
N GLY A 68 -9.98 9.50 -0.37
CA GLY A 68 -10.46 10.76 0.22
C GLY A 68 -9.47 11.90 0.02
N ILE A 69 -8.19 11.69 0.34
CA ILE A 69 -7.14 12.72 0.20
C ILE A 69 -7.02 13.17 -1.26
N ALA A 70 -7.03 12.24 -2.21
CA ALA A 70 -6.87 12.58 -3.61
C ALA A 70 -8.09 13.29 -4.20
N HIS A 71 -9.30 13.00 -3.72
CA HIS A 71 -10.48 13.78 -4.06
C HIS A 71 -10.30 15.24 -3.64
N ASP A 72 -9.89 15.48 -2.40
CA ASP A 72 -9.72 16.83 -1.87
C ASP A 72 -8.58 17.59 -2.59
N PHE A 73 -7.48 16.91 -2.89
CA PHE A 73 -6.41 17.47 -3.72
C PHE A 73 -6.90 17.87 -5.12
N ASN A 74 -7.69 17.02 -5.77
CA ASN A 74 -8.25 17.33 -7.08
C ASN A 74 -9.23 18.52 -7.01
N ASN A 75 -9.97 18.68 -5.91
CA ASN A 75 -10.85 19.83 -5.73
C ASN A 75 -10.06 21.15 -5.69
N VAL A 76 -8.98 21.19 -4.90
CA VAL A 76 -8.11 22.38 -4.80
C VAL A 76 -7.41 22.65 -6.13
N LEU A 77 -6.86 21.62 -6.78
CA LEU A 77 -6.18 21.75 -8.07
C LEU A 77 -7.13 22.23 -9.17
N THR A 78 -8.37 21.75 -9.18
CA THR A 78 -9.40 22.20 -10.13
C THR A 78 -9.71 23.67 -9.94
N ALA A 79 -9.84 24.15 -8.70
CA ALA A 79 -10.04 25.58 -8.42
C ALA A 79 -8.85 26.43 -8.89
N ILE A 80 -7.61 25.97 -8.66
CA ILE A 80 -6.40 26.66 -9.12
C ILE A 80 -6.34 26.74 -10.65
N ILE A 81 -6.66 25.63 -11.35
CA ILE A 81 -6.69 25.59 -12.81
C ILE A 81 -7.75 26.56 -13.34
N MET A 82 -8.96 26.53 -12.78
CA MET A 82 -10.06 27.42 -13.18
C MET A 82 -9.73 28.89 -12.97
N ALA A 83 -9.14 29.25 -11.82
CA ALA A 83 -8.69 30.61 -11.55
C ALA A 83 -7.60 31.05 -12.55
N SER A 84 -6.66 30.16 -12.86
CA SER A 84 -5.60 30.43 -13.84
C SER A 84 -6.18 30.61 -15.25
N ASP A 85 -7.16 29.79 -15.64
CA ASP A 85 -7.87 29.93 -16.92
C ASP A 85 -8.61 31.26 -17.04
N LEU A 86 -9.30 31.67 -15.97
CA LEU A 86 -10.00 32.95 -15.92
C LEU A 86 -9.01 34.13 -16.05
N LEU A 87 -7.87 34.05 -15.36
CA LEU A 87 -6.82 35.07 -15.45
C LEU A 87 -6.23 35.15 -16.86
N LEU A 88 -5.97 34.01 -17.51
CA LEU A 88 -5.48 33.95 -18.89
C LEU A 88 -6.51 34.47 -19.91
N THR A 89 -7.80 34.38 -19.60
CA THR A 89 -8.86 34.95 -20.45
C THR A 89 -8.80 36.49 -20.47
N ASN A 90 -8.34 37.10 -19.38
CA ASN A 90 -8.29 38.55 -19.19
C ASN A 90 -6.91 39.17 -19.46
N HIS A 91 -5.86 38.36 -19.64
CA HIS A 91 -4.48 38.80 -19.90
C HIS A 91 -4.05 38.45 -21.32
N ARG A 92 -3.36 39.37 -21.98
CA ARG A 92 -2.76 39.14 -23.30
C ARG A 92 -1.41 38.42 -23.14
N PRO A 93 -0.94 37.68 -24.16
CA PRO A 93 0.40 37.08 -24.14
C PRO A 93 1.54 38.08 -23.94
N SER A 94 1.32 39.36 -24.22
CA SER A 94 2.27 40.46 -24.00
C SER A 94 2.32 40.96 -22.57
N ASP A 95 1.36 40.58 -21.71
CA ASP A 95 1.33 41.05 -20.33
C ASP A 95 2.45 40.40 -19.51
N PRO A 96 3.16 41.16 -18.65
CA PRO A 96 4.26 40.63 -17.86
C PRO A 96 3.89 39.44 -16.96
N SER A 97 2.64 39.36 -16.51
CA SER A 97 2.12 38.29 -15.65
C SER A 97 1.67 37.03 -16.42
N PHE A 98 1.50 37.11 -17.74
CA PHE A 98 0.99 35.99 -18.55
C PHE A 98 1.84 34.71 -18.44
N PRO A 99 3.19 34.77 -18.54
CA PRO A 99 4.04 33.59 -18.40
C PRO A 99 3.91 32.91 -17.02
N ASP A 100 3.77 33.71 -15.96
CA ASP A 100 3.64 33.20 -14.59
C ASP A 100 2.30 32.49 -14.38
N ILE A 101 1.20 33.06 -14.88
CA ILE A 101 -0.12 32.44 -14.81
C ILE A 101 -0.13 31.12 -15.60
N MET A 102 0.51 31.09 -16.77
CA MET A 102 0.64 29.87 -17.57
C MET A 102 1.45 28.79 -16.83
N ASN A 103 2.54 29.17 -16.16
CA ASN A 103 3.33 28.28 -15.32
C ASN A 103 2.51 27.71 -14.15
N ILE A 104 1.71 28.52 -13.47
CA ILE A 104 0.82 28.07 -12.39
C ILE A 104 -0.16 27.00 -12.91
N LYS A 105 -0.82 27.29 -14.04
CA LYS A 105 -1.74 26.33 -14.70
C LYS A 105 -1.05 25.01 -15.05
N GLN A 106 0.14 25.07 -15.65
CA GLN A 106 0.89 23.87 -16.04
C GLN A 106 1.29 23.04 -14.82
N ASN A 107 1.78 23.68 -13.76
CA ASN A 107 2.15 23.00 -12.52
C ASN A 107 0.93 22.35 -11.84
N ALA A 108 -0.22 23.03 -11.81
CA ALA A 108 -1.45 22.48 -11.25
C ALA A 108 -1.95 21.25 -12.05
N ASN A 109 -1.90 21.30 -13.38
CA ASN A 109 -2.23 20.15 -14.23
C ASN A 109 -1.30 18.96 -13.99
N ARG A 110 0.00 19.24 -13.83
CA ARG A 110 0.98 18.20 -13.53
C ARG A 110 0.71 17.55 -12.17
N ALA A 111 0.43 18.35 -11.13
CA ALA A 111 0.06 17.85 -9.82
C ALA A 111 -1.21 16.98 -9.88
N ALA A 112 -2.22 17.38 -10.65
CA ALA A 112 -3.46 16.60 -10.82
C ALA A 112 -3.20 15.25 -11.51
N SER A 113 -2.26 15.20 -12.45
CA SER A 113 -1.81 13.94 -13.07
C SER A 113 -1.17 12.99 -12.05
N LEU A 114 -0.29 13.50 -11.19
CA LEU A 114 0.40 12.71 -10.16
C LEU A 114 -0.57 12.15 -9.12
N VAL A 115 -1.54 12.94 -8.69
CA VAL A 115 -2.59 12.50 -7.76
C VAL A 115 -3.43 11.38 -8.38
N ARG A 116 -3.74 11.46 -9.69
CA ARG A 116 -4.43 10.38 -10.42
C ARG A 116 -3.60 9.10 -10.50
N GLN A 117 -2.29 9.19 -10.73
CA GLN A 117 -1.40 8.02 -10.73
C GLN A 117 -1.33 7.36 -9.34
N LEU A 118 -1.27 8.16 -8.27
CA LEU A 118 -1.30 7.64 -6.90
C LEU A 118 -2.62 6.94 -6.56
N LEU A 119 -3.75 7.49 -7.03
CA LEU A 119 -5.07 6.86 -6.92
C LEU A 119 -5.16 5.53 -7.66
N ALA A 120 -4.57 5.44 -8.86
CA ALA A 120 -4.54 4.22 -9.65
C ALA A 120 -3.74 3.10 -8.96
N PHE A 121 -2.72 3.46 -8.17
CA PHE A 121 -1.96 2.51 -7.35
C PHE A 121 -2.74 2.05 -6.10
N SER A 122 -3.51 2.96 -5.51
CA SER A 122 -4.26 2.73 -4.28
C SER A 122 -5.56 1.94 -4.49
N ARG A 123 -6.25 2.16 -5.61
CA ARG A 123 -7.37 1.31 -6.01
C ARG A 123 -6.78 0.05 -6.64
N LYS A 124 -7.24 -1.14 -6.23
CA LYS A 124 -7.17 -2.39 -7.02
C LYS A 124 -7.95 -2.21 -8.34
N GLN A 125 -7.66 -1.20 -9.15
CA GLN A 125 -8.18 -1.15 -10.49
C GLN A 125 -7.56 -2.34 -11.21
N THR A 126 -8.39 -3.13 -11.88
CA THR A 126 -7.94 -4.20 -12.77
C THR A 126 -6.88 -3.60 -13.66
N LEU A 127 -5.60 -3.90 -13.38
CA LEU A 127 -4.47 -3.37 -14.11
C LEU A 127 -4.68 -3.78 -15.56
N ARG A 128 -5.08 -2.83 -16.42
CA ARG A 128 -4.98 -3.04 -17.86
C ARG A 128 -3.49 -2.92 -18.17
N PRO A 129 -2.82 -4.03 -18.54
CA PRO A 129 -1.43 -3.95 -18.90
C PRO A 129 -1.34 -3.10 -20.16
N GLU A 130 -0.70 -1.94 -20.06
CA GLU A 130 -0.34 -1.14 -21.22
C GLU A 130 1.17 -1.26 -21.43
N VAL A 131 1.59 -1.30 -22.69
CA VAL A 131 3.01 -1.31 -23.04
C VAL A 131 3.56 0.07 -22.72
N LEU A 132 4.20 0.19 -21.56
CA LEU A 132 4.83 1.41 -21.11
C LEU A 132 6.28 1.46 -21.58
N ASN A 133 6.69 2.58 -22.16
CA ASN A 133 8.10 2.86 -22.38
C ASN A 133 8.76 3.16 -21.04
N LEU A 134 9.59 2.23 -20.56
CA LEU A 134 10.31 2.37 -19.29
C LEU A 134 11.10 3.67 -19.20
N THR A 135 11.61 4.16 -20.33
CA THR A 135 12.42 5.38 -20.39
C THR A 135 11.62 6.60 -19.95
N ASP A 136 10.37 6.70 -20.39
CA ASP A 136 9.50 7.84 -20.09
C ASP A 136 9.03 7.80 -18.63
N VAL A 137 8.70 6.60 -18.14
CA VAL A 137 8.32 6.38 -16.74
C VAL A 137 9.47 6.69 -15.78
N LEU A 138 10.70 6.27 -16.11
CA LEU A 138 11.90 6.59 -15.32
C LEU A 138 12.21 8.10 -15.33
N ALA A 139 11.99 8.78 -16.45
CA ALA A 139 12.21 10.22 -16.54
C ALA A 139 11.25 10.99 -15.63
N ASP A 140 9.97 10.61 -15.61
CA ASP A 140 8.97 11.20 -14.72
C ASP A 140 9.24 10.90 -13.25
N LEU A 141 9.59 9.65 -12.93
CA LEU A 141 9.93 9.24 -11.55
C LEU A 141 11.17 9.98 -11.03
N ARG A 142 12.21 10.12 -11.87
CA ARG A 142 13.43 10.86 -11.52
C ARG A 142 13.14 12.31 -11.20
N MET A 143 12.22 12.94 -11.94
CA MET A 143 11.83 14.33 -11.67
C MET A 143 11.12 14.49 -10.33
N LEU A 144 10.30 13.51 -9.94
CA LEU A 144 9.63 13.50 -8.63
C LEU A 144 10.62 13.26 -7.49
N LEU A 145 11.50 12.27 -7.65
CA LEU A 145 12.52 11.95 -6.65
C LEU A 145 13.52 13.10 -6.48
N ALA A 146 13.94 13.77 -7.56
CA ALA A 146 14.82 14.93 -7.47
C ALA A 146 14.21 16.07 -6.65
N ARG A 147 12.89 16.24 -6.68
CA ARG A 147 12.18 17.26 -5.89
C ARG A 147 11.96 16.83 -4.44
N LEU A 148 11.78 15.54 -4.19
CA LEU A 148 11.50 15.00 -2.86
C LEU A 148 12.78 14.86 -2.00
N VAL A 149 13.88 14.47 -2.63
CA VAL A 149 15.14 14.14 -1.95
C VAL A 149 16.05 15.38 -1.81
N GLY A 150 15.69 16.50 -2.45
CA GLY A 150 16.41 17.77 -2.35
C GLY A 150 17.82 17.73 -2.96
N ASN A 151 18.62 18.76 -2.72
CA ASN A 151 19.97 18.89 -3.29
C ASN A 151 21.02 17.96 -2.65
N ASP A 152 20.67 17.27 -1.56
CA ASP A 152 21.63 16.52 -0.74
C ASP A 152 21.92 15.11 -1.27
N ILE A 153 21.17 14.61 -2.26
CA ILE A 153 21.35 13.27 -2.83
C ILE A 153 21.38 13.34 -4.36
N LYS A 154 22.51 12.95 -4.96
CA LYS A 154 22.64 12.77 -6.42
C LYS A 154 22.03 11.45 -6.86
N LEU A 155 20.92 11.52 -7.59
CA LEU A 155 20.37 10.41 -8.37
C LEU A 155 21.31 10.13 -9.56
N LYS A 156 21.92 8.94 -9.60
CA LYS A 156 22.73 8.46 -10.73
C LYS A 156 21.85 7.79 -11.78
#